data_AF-A0A380E081-F1
#
_entry.id   AF-A0A380E081-F1
#
_cell.length_a   1.000
_cell.length_b   1.000
_cell.length_c   1.000
_cell.angle_alpha   90.00
_cell.angle_beta   90.00
_cell.angle_gamma   90.00
#
_symmetry.space_group_name_H-M   'P 1'
#
loop_
_entity.id
_entity.type
_entity.pdbx_description
1 polymer ?
#
loop_
_entity_poly.entity_id
_entity_poly.type
_entity_poly.pdbx_seq_one_letter_code
_entity_poly.pdbx_strand_id
1 'polypeptide(L)'
;MSDFIEARVEEIFFEVFDVLQDLGLTKVNGGFIVTGGSANLLGVKELLSDMVSEKVRIHTPSQMGIRKPEFSSAISTISSSIAFDELLDYVTINYHDNEETEEDVIDVKDKDNESKLGGFYWLNVKQTKKILMKMK
;
A
#
# COMPACT_ATOMS: atom_id res chain seq x y z
N MET A 1 2.64 3.76 -40.77
CA MET A 1 3.03 4.19 -39.40
C MET A 1 2.28 3.43 -38.33
N SER A 2 0.99 3.14 -38.50
CA SER A 2 0.26 2.21 -37.62
C SER A 2 0.94 0.84 -37.53
N ASP A 3 1.32 0.24 -38.67
CA ASP A 3 1.91 -1.11 -38.73
C ASP A 3 3.15 -1.29 -37.85
N PHE A 4 4.02 -0.28 -37.77
CA PHE A 4 5.24 -0.37 -36.94
C PHE A 4 4.93 -0.31 -35.45
N ILE A 5 3.94 0.50 -35.06
CA ILE A 5 3.53 0.63 -33.67
C ILE A 5 2.82 -0.65 -33.24
N GLU A 6 1.91 -1.15 -34.07
CA GLU A 6 1.18 -2.40 -33.85
C GLU A 6 2.15 -3.57 -33.69
N ALA A 7 3.08 -3.77 -34.63
CA ALA A 7 4.08 -4.84 -34.56
C ALA A 7 4.90 -4.79 -33.26
N ARG A 8 5.29 -3.59 -32.78
CA ARG A 8 6.05 -3.48 -31.54
C ARG A 8 5.20 -3.75 -30.30
N VAL A 9 3.95 -3.31 -30.28
CA VAL A 9 3.04 -3.58 -29.15
C VAL A 9 2.69 -5.06 -29.10
N GLU A 10 2.50 -5.70 -30.26
CA GLU A 10 2.30 -7.14 -30.39
C GLU A 10 3.49 -7.92 -29.84
N GLU A 11 4.71 -7.55 -30.23
CA GLU A 11 5.95 -8.14 -29.71
C GLU A 11 6.04 -8.02 -28.18
N ILE A 12 5.70 -6.84 -27.62
CA ILE A 12 5.65 -6.64 -26.17
C ILE A 12 4.64 -7.60 -25.51
N PHE A 13 3.48 -7.84 -26.14
CA PHE A 13 2.51 -8.79 -25.59
C PHE A 13 2.98 -10.24 -25.67
N PHE A 14 3.70 -10.63 -26.73
CA PHE A 14 4.35 -11.94 -26.80
C PHE A 14 5.39 -12.12 -25.68
N GLU A 15 6.24 -11.11 -25.44
CA GLU A 15 7.18 -11.15 -24.31
C GLU A 15 6.45 -11.34 -22.96
N VAL A 16 5.27 -10.71 -22.78
CA VAL A 16 4.45 -10.90 -21.58
C VAL A 16 3.89 -12.33 -21.48
N PHE A 17 3.47 -12.93 -22.60
CA PHE A 17 2.96 -14.30 -22.61
C PHE A 17 4.06 -15.32 -22.29
N ASP A 18 5.28 -15.11 -22.79
CA ASP A 18 6.44 -15.92 -22.46
C ASP A 18 6.72 -15.88 -20.95
N VAL A 19 6.66 -14.68 -20.34
CA VAL A 19 6.79 -14.52 -18.88
C VAL A 19 5.68 -15.26 -18.13
N LEU A 20 4.44 -15.20 -18.60
CA LEU A 20 3.33 -15.94 -17.96
C LEU A 20 3.52 -17.45 -18.07
N GLN A 21 4.04 -17.93 -19.20
CA GLN A 21 4.35 -19.33 -19.42
C GLN A 21 5.49 -19.80 -18.49
N ASP A 22 6.55 -19.01 -18.35
CA ASP A 22 7.68 -19.30 -17.46
C ASP A 22 7.27 -19.39 -15.99
N LEU A 23 6.29 -18.57 -15.58
CA LEU A 23 5.72 -18.59 -14.24
C LEU A 23 4.65 -19.68 -14.04
N GLY A 24 4.26 -20.40 -15.11
CA GLY A 24 3.17 -21.38 -15.06
C GLY A 24 1.77 -20.76 -14.89
N LEU A 25 1.62 -19.46 -15.17
CA LEU A 25 0.38 -18.67 -15.02
C LEU A 25 -0.38 -18.55 -16.34
N THR A 26 -0.56 -19.66 -17.06
CA THR A 26 -1.14 -19.66 -18.41
C THR A 26 -2.65 -19.41 -18.45
N LYS A 27 -3.36 -19.57 -17.32
CA LYS A 27 -4.81 -19.44 -17.25
C LYS A 27 -5.22 -18.15 -16.54
N VAL A 28 -5.56 -17.11 -17.30
CA VAL A 28 -5.89 -15.78 -16.78
C VAL A 28 -7.40 -15.55 -16.75
N ASN A 29 -8.15 -16.32 -15.95
CA ASN A 29 -9.62 -16.22 -15.88
C ASN A 29 -10.14 -14.82 -15.52
N GLY A 30 -9.34 -14.01 -14.82
CA GLY A 30 -9.68 -12.63 -14.46
C GLY A 30 -9.60 -11.64 -15.63
N GLY A 31 -9.02 -12.07 -16.77
CA GLY A 31 -8.71 -11.19 -17.89
C GLY A 31 -7.47 -10.34 -17.68
N PHE A 32 -7.17 -9.53 -18.69
CA PHE A 32 -6.02 -8.65 -18.73
C PHE A 32 -6.41 -7.21 -18.41
N ILE A 33 -5.59 -6.56 -17.60
CA ILE A 33 -5.72 -5.13 -17.27
C ILE A 33 -4.44 -4.43 -17.73
N VAL A 34 -4.56 -3.60 -18.76
CA VAL A 34 -3.43 -2.82 -19.29
C VAL A 34 -3.48 -1.40 -18.72
N THR A 35 -2.34 -0.87 -18.31
CA THR A 35 -2.20 0.48 -17.76
C THR A 35 -0.80 1.04 -18.01
N GLY A 36 -0.48 2.22 -17.47
CA GLY A 36 0.78 2.93 -17.72
C GLY A 36 0.70 3.86 -18.93
N GLY A 37 1.73 4.68 -19.13
CA GLY A 37 1.69 5.76 -20.15
C GLY A 37 1.39 5.28 -21.57
N SER A 38 1.94 4.11 -21.96
CA SER A 38 1.71 3.51 -23.28
C SER A 38 0.27 3.00 -23.48
N ALA A 39 -0.49 2.77 -22.41
CA ALA A 39 -1.89 2.37 -22.50
C ALA A 39 -2.82 3.50 -22.99
N ASN A 40 -2.32 4.73 -23.10
CA ASN A 40 -3.04 5.83 -23.77
C ASN A 40 -3.08 5.68 -25.29
N LEU A 41 -2.25 4.79 -25.86
CA LEU A 41 -2.23 4.56 -27.29
C LEU A 41 -3.55 3.91 -27.74
N LEU A 42 -4.10 4.41 -28.85
CA LEU A 42 -5.30 3.87 -29.47
C LEU A 42 -5.02 2.49 -30.08
N GLY A 43 -5.96 1.55 -29.99
CA GLY A 43 -5.82 0.22 -30.56
C GLY A 43 -5.17 -0.81 -29.63
N VAL A 44 -4.60 -0.41 -28.49
CA VAL A 44 -3.92 -1.34 -27.56
C VAL A 44 -4.89 -2.36 -26.97
N LYS A 45 -6.12 -1.93 -26.65
CA LYS A 45 -7.14 -2.84 -26.11
C LYS A 45 -7.60 -3.82 -27.18
N GLU A 46 -7.83 -3.32 -28.38
CA GLU A 46 -8.32 -4.08 -29.53
C GLU A 46 -7.29 -5.14 -29.91
N LEU A 47 -6.03 -4.75 -30.08
CA LEU A 47 -4.92 -5.64 -30.39
C LEU A 47 -4.79 -6.78 -29.38
N LEU A 48 -4.75 -6.47 -28.07
CA LEU A 48 -4.65 -7.53 -27.07
C LEU A 48 -5.91 -8.42 -27.06
N SER A 49 -7.10 -7.87 -27.30
CA SER A 49 -8.34 -8.65 -27.37
C SER A 49 -8.37 -9.60 -28.56
N ASP A 50 -7.68 -9.27 -29.66
CA ASP A 50 -7.59 -10.15 -30.83
C ASP A 50 -6.59 -11.29 -30.60
N MET A 51 -5.62 -11.10 -29.70
CA MET A 51 -4.61 -12.10 -29.34
C MET A 51 -5.07 -13.08 -28.25
N VAL A 52 -6.00 -12.68 -27.37
CA VAL A 52 -6.40 -13.48 -26.19
C VAL A 52 -7.90 -13.78 -26.19
N SER A 53 -8.29 -14.86 -25.52
CA SER A 53 -9.72 -15.23 -25.39
C SER A 53 -10.43 -14.52 -24.23
N GLU A 54 -9.65 -14.00 -23.30
CA GLU A 54 -10.09 -13.43 -22.05
C GLU A 54 -10.41 -11.93 -22.17
N LYS A 55 -11.09 -11.39 -21.16
CA LYS A 55 -11.52 -9.98 -21.19
C LYS A 55 -10.31 -9.06 -21.07
N VAL A 56 -10.28 -8.00 -21.89
CA VAL A 56 -9.26 -6.95 -21.82
C VAL A 56 -9.90 -5.61 -21.44
N ARG A 57 -9.26 -4.89 -20.52
CA ARG A 57 -9.63 -3.50 -20.20
C ARG A 57 -8.41 -2.61 -19.98
N ILE A 58 -8.55 -1.33 -20.32
CA ILE A 58 -7.59 -0.29 -19.93
C ILE A 58 -7.99 0.24 -18.55
N HIS A 59 -7.05 0.24 -17.61
CA HIS A 59 -7.25 0.83 -16.29
C HIS A 59 -6.73 2.26 -16.25
N THR A 60 -7.62 3.16 -15.83
CA THR A 60 -7.34 4.59 -15.59
C THR A 60 -7.87 4.96 -14.20
N PRO A 61 -7.08 5.65 -13.36
CA PRO A 61 -7.55 6.15 -12.07
C PRO A 61 -8.76 7.09 -12.22
N SER A 62 -9.67 7.08 -11.25
CA SER A 62 -10.95 7.80 -11.33
C SER A 62 -10.91 9.18 -10.67
N GLN A 63 -9.93 9.43 -9.80
CA GLN A 63 -9.77 10.67 -9.05
C GLN A 63 -9.45 11.84 -9.98
N MET A 64 -10.06 13.00 -9.72
CA MET A 64 -9.83 14.21 -10.50
C MET A 64 -8.36 14.65 -10.42
N GLY A 65 -7.80 15.08 -11.55
CA GLY A 65 -6.39 15.49 -11.67
C GLY A 65 -5.43 14.37 -12.05
N ILE A 66 -5.80 13.10 -11.84
CA ILE A 66 -4.96 11.93 -12.15
C ILE A 66 -5.64 10.90 -13.06
N ARG A 67 -6.62 11.33 -13.87
CA ARG A 67 -7.38 10.47 -14.81
C ARG A 67 -6.56 10.09 -16.05
N LYS A 68 -5.33 9.63 -15.85
CA LYS A 68 -4.48 9.10 -16.89
C LYS A 68 -3.81 7.81 -16.43
N PRO A 69 -3.68 6.78 -17.29
CA PRO A 69 -3.08 5.49 -16.95
C PRO A 69 -1.64 5.58 -16.42
N GLU A 70 -0.88 6.63 -16.74
CA GLU A 70 0.47 6.84 -16.18
C GLU A 70 0.47 7.01 -14.65
N PHE A 71 -0.64 7.44 -14.04
CA PHE A 71 -0.74 7.66 -12.59
C PHE A 71 -1.10 6.41 -11.80
N SER A 72 -1.38 5.28 -12.46
CA SER A 72 -1.83 4.04 -11.80
C SER A 72 -0.86 3.55 -10.73
N SER A 73 0.44 3.68 -10.95
CA SER A 73 1.46 3.29 -9.97
C SER A 73 1.49 4.22 -8.74
N ALA A 74 1.36 5.53 -8.95
CA ALA A 74 1.37 6.49 -7.85
C ALA A 74 0.16 6.31 -6.94
N ILE A 75 -1.04 6.16 -7.51
CA ILE A 75 -2.26 5.96 -6.73
C ILE A 75 -2.29 4.59 -6.04
N SER A 76 -1.77 3.53 -6.69
CA SER A 76 -1.70 2.21 -6.06
C SER A 76 -0.73 2.18 -4.87
N THR A 77 0.35 2.96 -4.94
CA THR A 77 1.29 3.13 -3.82
C THR A 77 0.58 3.76 -2.62
N ILE A 78 -0.16 4.85 -2.82
CA ILE A 78 -0.94 5.51 -1.76
C ILE A 78 -1.97 4.54 -1.15
N SER A 79 -2.71 3.83 -2.01
CA SER A 79 -3.70 2.83 -1.54
C SER A 79 -3.06 1.70 -0.75
N SER A 80 -1.86 1.28 -1.11
CA SER A 80 -1.12 0.23 -0.39
C SER A 80 -0.69 0.73 0.99
N SER A 81 -0.18 1.96 1.09
CA SER A 81 0.18 2.57 2.38
C SER A 81 -1.01 2.63 3.34
N ILE A 82 -2.17 3.09 2.85
CA ILE A 82 -3.40 3.14 3.66
C ILE A 82 -3.81 1.73 4.11
N ALA A 83 -3.75 0.73 3.22
CA ALA A 83 -4.10 -0.65 3.56
C ALA A 83 -3.18 -1.24 4.64
N PHE A 84 -1.89 -0.89 4.64
CA PHE A 84 -0.96 -1.30 5.69
C PHE A 84 -1.23 -0.58 7.02
N ASP A 85 -1.52 0.72 6.99
CA ASP A 85 -1.88 1.49 8.17
C ASP A 85 -3.16 0.92 8.83
N GLU A 86 -4.21 0.65 8.04
CA GLU A 86 -5.46 0.03 8.52
C GLU A 86 -5.25 -1.38 9.10
N LEU A 87 -4.32 -2.16 8.52
CA LEU A 87 -4.01 -3.50 9.01
C LEU A 87 -3.28 -3.47 10.36
N LEU A 88 -2.42 -2.48 10.59
CA LEU A 88 -1.60 -2.40 11.80
C LEU A 88 -2.31 -1.69 12.97
N ASP A 89 -3.31 -0.84 12.69
CA ASP A 89 -4.07 -0.13 13.72
C ASP A 89 -4.68 -1.08 14.77
N TYR A 90 -5.17 -2.25 14.33
CA TYR A 90 -5.72 -3.29 15.22
C TYR A 90 -4.67 -3.92 16.17
N VAL A 91 -3.40 -4.02 15.74
CA VAL A 91 -2.34 -4.64 16.55
C VAL A 91 -1.99 -3.76 17.74
N THR A 92 -1.98 -2.44 17.57
CA THR A 92 -1.70 -1.47 18.65
C THR A 92 -2.77 -1.41 19.73
N ILE A 93 -4.05 -1.65 19.39
CA ILE A 93 -5.16 -1.61 20.37
C ILE A 93 -5.09 -2.82 21.32
N ASN A 94 -4.82 -4.03 20.81
CA ASN A 94 -4.79 -5.25 21.64
C ASN A 94 -3.65 -5.32 22.67
N TYR A 95 -2.58 -4.53 22.51
CA TYR A 95 -1.52 -4.47 23.53
C TYR A 95 -1.85 -3.53 24.69
N HIS A 96 -2.81 -2.60 24.53
CA HIS A 96 -3.21 -1.69 25.60
C HIS A 96 -4.28 -2.26 26.56
N ASP A 97 -4.98 -3.33 26.18
CA ASP A 97 -5.99 -3.97 27.04
C ASP A 97 -5.44 -4.98 28.08
N ASN A 98 -4.11 -5.22 28.10
CA ASN A 98 -3.48 -6.14 29.05
C ASN A 98 -2.79 -5.44 30.24
N GLU A 99 -2.84 -4.12 30.30
CA GLU A 99 -2.50 -3.37 31.52
C GLU A 99 -3.82 -2.96 32.19
N GLU A 100 -4.50 -3.94 32.83
CA GLU A 100 -5.36 -3.61 33.97
C GLU A 100 -4.46 -2.83 34.94
N THR A 101 -4.58 -1.51 34.85
CA THR A 101 -3.89 -0.60 35.74
C THR A 101 -4.53 -0.84 37.10
N GLU A 102 -3.79 -1.51 38.00
CA GLU A 102 -4.10 -1.49 39.42
C GLU A 102 -4.23 -0.01 39.80
N GLU A 103 -5.46 0.45 40.04
CA GLU A 103 -5.72 1.77 40.60
C GLU A 103 -5.12 1.77 42.00
N ASP A 104 -3.86 2.21 42.13
CA ASP A 104 -3.33 2.67 43.40
C ASP A 104 -4.18 3.87 43.81
N VAL A 105 -5.17 3.62 44.67
CA VAL A 105 -6.00 4.64 45.31
C VAL A 105 -5.07 5.59 46.05
N ILE A 106 -4.78 6.74 45.44
CA ILE A 106 -4.06 7.82 46.12
C ILE A 106 -5.06 8.48 47.09
N ASP A 107 -4.92 8.14 48.37
CA ASP A 107 -5.63 8.78 49.48
C ASP A 107 -5.35 10.30 49.45
N VAL A 108 -6.39 11.09 49.15
CA VAL A 108 -6.29 12.55 49.07
C VAL A 108 -6.13 13.09 50.49
N LYS A 109 -4.91 13.47 50.86
CA LYS A 109 -4.67 14.37 51.99
C LYS A 109 -4.39 15.78 51.47
N ASP A 110 -5.36 16.65 51.73
CA ASP A 110 -5.30 18.09 51.53
C ASP A 110 -4.01 18.73 52.06
N LYS A 111 -3.41 19.64 51.27
CA LYS A 111 -3.16 21.04 51.67
C LYS A 111 -2.38 21.89 50.64
N ASP A 112 -2.97 23.07 50.40
CA ASP A 112 -2.36 24.40 50.23
C ASP A 112 -1.67 24.82 48.92
N ASN A 113 -2.39 25.68 48.17
CA ASN A 113 -2.00 26.88 47.41
C ASN A 113 -0.55 27.09 46.92
N GLU A 114 -0.35 27.23 45.60
CA GLU A 114 -0.07 28.51 44.90
C GLU A 114 0.29 28.30 43.43
N SER A 115 -0.10 29.27 42.62
CA SER A 115 0.06 29.37 41.17
C SER A 115 1.53 29.55 40.74
N LYS A 116 1.93 28.84 39.67
CA LYS A 116 2.97 29.33 38.74
C LYS A 116 2.93 28.62 37.39
N LEU A 117 2.89 29.46 36.36
CA LEU A 117 3.25 29.18 34.97
C LEU A 117 4.53 28.33 34.86
N GLY A 118 4.56 27.45 33.87
CA GLY A 118 5.77 27.13 33.13
C GLY A 118 6.21 25.68 33.20
N GLY A 119 6.32 25.07 32.02
CA GLY A 119 7.18 23.90 31.85
C GLY A 119 6.57 22.81 30.98
N PHE A 120 6.75 22.96 29.68
CA PHE A 120 6.84 21.83 28.76
C PHE A 120 7.82 20.79 29.31
N TYR A 121 7.31 19.71 29.91
CA TYR A 121 8.13 18.58 30.37
C TYR A 121 7.43 17.25 30.10
N TRP A 122 7.35 16.86 28.83
CA TRP A 122 7.19 15.45 28.47
C TRP A 122 7.85 15.16 27.13
N LEU A 123 9.17 15.33 27.08
CA LEU A 123 10.01 14.73 26.05
C LEU A 123 11.18 14.04 26.75
N ASN A 124 10.90 12.86 27.31
CA ASN A 124 11.96 11.94 27.69
C ASN A 124 11.72 10.61 26.98
N VAL A 125 12.32 10.52 25.80
CA VAL A 125 12.66 9.27 25.11
C VAL A 125 13.51 8.45 26.08
N LYS A 126 12.94 7.39 26.67
CA LYS A 126 13.70 6.45 27.49
C LYS A 126 14.48 5.51 26.58
N GLN A 127 15.80 5.64 26.70
CA GLN A 127 16.84 4.74 26.19
C GLN A 127 16.50 3.26 26.45
N THR A 128 16.62 2.46 25.40
CA THR A 128 16.58 1.00 25.46
C THR A 128 17.77 0.46 26.26
N LYS A 129 17.49 -0.30 27.33
CA LYS A 129 18.51 -1.04 28.08
C LYS A 129 18.69 -2.45 27.52
N LYS A 130 19.90 -2.66 27.00
CA LYS A 130 20.63 -3.92 26.75
C LYS A 130 20.11 -5.13 27.54
N ILE A 131 19.72 -6.18 26.81
CA ILE A 131 19.49 -7.53 27.32
C ILE A 131 20.84 -8.15 27.67
N LEU A 132 21.05 -8.50 28.94
CA LEU A 132 22.15 -9.37 29.38
C LEU A 132 21.54 -10.67 29.90
N MET A 133 21.49 -11.68 29.04
CA MET A 133 21.14 -13.05 29.38
C MET A 133 22.30 -13.66 30.20
N LYS A 134 22.10 -13.84 31.50
CA LYS A 134 22.98 -14.70 32.32
C LYS A 134 22.35 -16.08 32.39
N MET A 135 22.99 -17.05 31.75
CA MET A 135 22.85 -18.46 32.07
C MET A 135 23.35 -18.71 33.49
N LYS A 136 22.52 -19.32 34.34
CA LYS A 136 22.94 -20.37 35.26
C LYS A 136 21.73 -21.22 35.63
#